data_AF-A0A8T4VDS7-F1
#
_entry.id   AF-A0A8T4VDS7-F1
#
_cell.length_a   1.000
_cell.length_b   1.000
_cell.length_c   1.000
_cell.angle_alpha   90.00
_cell.angle_beta   90.00
_cell.angle_gamma   90.00
#
_symmetry.space_group_name_H-M   'P 1'
#
loop_
_entity.id
_entity.type
_entity.pdbx_description
1 polymer ?
#
loop_
_entity_poly.entity_id
_entity_poly.type
_entity_poly.pdbx_seq_one_letter_code
_entity_poly.pdbx_strand_id
1 'polypeptide(L)'
;MILKLLGITDLLVLVSLLLVSYLPETLVIIMAVYLIIKGVIFTLFGDPISLADIFCGLYIVSAAYGLAHWSITLIIIVFILQKSVVSILS
;
A
#
# COMPACT_ATOMS: atom_id res chain seq x y z
N MET A 1 -15.38 6.38 11.14
CA MET A 1 -15.08 7.46 10.16
C MET A 1 -13.60 7.49 9.77
N ILE A 2 -12.67 7.54 10.73
CA ILE A 2 -11.22 7.55 10.46
C ILE A 2 -10.75 6.28 9.72
N LEU A 3 -11.26 5.09 10.08
CA LEU A 3 -10.93 3.82 9.41
C LEU A 3 -11.32 3.81 7.92
N LYS A 4 -12.47 4.39 7.57
CA LYS A 4 -12.90 4.51 6.17
C LYS A 4 -11.97 5.41 5.36
N LEU A 5 -11.49 6.49 5.97
CA LEU A 5 -10.55 7.41 5.33
C LEU A 5 -9.20 6.73 5.08
N LEU A 6 -8.75 5.91 6.03
CA LEU A 6 -7.56 5.06 5.89
C LEU A 6 -7.70 3.98 4.81
N GLY A 7 -8.92 3.50 4.54
CA GLY A 7 -9.18 2.55 3.46
C GLY A 7 -9.18 3.22 2.08
N ILE A 8 -9.63 4.47 1.99
CA ILE A 8 -9.57 5.26 0.74
C ILE A 8 -8.12 5.60 0.38
N THR A 9 -7.29 5.93 1.36
CA THR A 9 -5.88 6.19 1.11
C THR A 9 -5.12 4.92 0.68
N ASP A 10 -5.48 3.74 1.18
CA ASP A 10 -4.90 2.48 0.68
C ASP A 10 -5.28 2.21 -0.79
N LEU A 11 -6.51 2.56 -1.20
CA LEU A 11 -6.89 2.51 -2.62
C LEU A 11 -6.06 3.47 -3.46
N LEU A 12 -5.73 4.65 -2.96
CA LEU A 12 -4.81 5.57 -3.66
C LEU A 12 -3.42 4.96 -3.82
N VAL A 13 -2.91 4.25 -2.80
CA VAL A 13 -1.64 3.52 -2.89
C VAL A 13 -1.72 2.42 -3.95
N LEU A 14 -2.81 1.65 -3.98
CA LEU A 14 -3.03 0.62 -5.00
C LEU A 14 -3.08 1.20 -6.42
N VAL A 15 -3.79 2.31 -6.61
CA VAL A 15 -3.82 3.03 -7.90
C VAL A 15 -2.42 3.53 -8.26
N SER A 16 -1.65 4.01 -7.30
CA SER A 16 -0.28 4.47 -7.54
C SER A 16 0.65 3.35 -8.00
N LEU A 17 0.46 2.12 -7.50
CA LEU A 17 1.20 0.94 -7.93
C LEU A 17 0.81 0.47 -9.33
N LEU A 18 -0.49 0.50 -9.66
CA LEU A 18 -0.97 0.17 -11.01
C LEU A 18 -0.50 1.16 -12.08
N LEU A 19 -0.44 2.44 -11.70
CA LEU A 19 0.00 3.53 -12.57
C LEU A 19 1.47 3.89 -12.37
N VAL A 20 2.28 3.01 -11.78
CA VAL A 20 3.69 3.28 -11.46
C VAL A 20 4.50 3.71 -12.70
N SER A 21 4.16 3.17 -13.88
CA SER A 21 4.82 3.53 -15.15
C SER A 21 4.39 4.88 -15.72
N TYR A 22 3.31 5.47 -15.20
CA TYR A 22 2.72 6.73 -15.70
C TYR A 22 2.81 7.87 -14.70
N LEU A 23 3.00 7.57 -13.42
CA LEU A 23 3.12 8.56 -12.33
C LEU A 23 4.57 8.96 -12.10
N PRO A 24 4.82 10.20 -11.62
CA PRO A 24 6.15 10.60 -11.20
C PRO A 24 6.61 9.75 -10.01
N GLU A 25 7.86 9.29 -10.06
CA GLU A 25 8.48 8.43 -9.04
C GLU A 25 8.32 8.99 -7.62
N THR A 26 8.43 10.32 -7.47
CA THR A 26 8.26 11.02 -6.20
C THR A 26 6.89 10.78 -5.56
N LEU A 27 5.82 10.75 -6.35
CA LEU A 27 4.46 10.53 -5.85
C LEU A 27 4.27 9.08 -5.40
N VAL A 28 4.78 8.12 -6.19
CA VAL A 28 4.74 6.69 -5.85
C VAL A 28 5.51 6.42 -4.55
N ILE A 29 6.69 7.03 -4.39
CA ILE A 29 7.49 6.91 -3.17
C ILE A 29 6.75 7.51 -1.97
N ILE A 30 6.10 8.67 -2.11
CA ILE A 30 5.30 9.25 -1.02
C ILE A 30 4.18 8.30 -0.58
N MET A 31 3.48 7.68 -1.54
CA MET A 31 2.42 6.70 -1.27
C MET A 31 2.97 5.43 -0.60
N ALA A 32 4.13 4.97 -1.02
CA ALA A 32 4.81 3.83 -0.42
C ALA A 32 5.25 4.12 1.02
N VAL A 33 5.83 5.29 1.28
CA VAL A 33 6.23 5.75 2.62
C VAL A 33 5.01 5.90 3.52
N TYR A 34 3.92 6.44 3.01
CA TYR A 34 2.65 6.48 3.72
C TYR A 34 2.21 5.08 4.17
N LEU A 35 2.23 4.10 3.26
CA LEU A 35 1.84 2.72 3.56
C LEU A 35 2.76 2.09 4.63
N ILE A 36 4.08 2.36 4.56
CA ILE A 36 5.05 1.90 5.56
C ILE A 36 4.74 2.51 6.93
N ILE A 37 4.56 3.83 7.01
CA ILE A 37 4.27 4.53 8.27
C ILE A 37 2.96 4.00 8.86
N LYS A 38 1.92 3.88 8.03
CA LYS A 38 0.64 3.30 8.44
C LYS A 38 0.83 1.89 8.99
N GLY A 39 1.53 1.04 8.24
CA GLY A 39 1.88 -0.32 8.67
C GLY A 39 2.50 -0.32 10.06
N VAL A 40 3.62 0.39 10.23
CA VAL A 40 4.35 0.51 11.51
C VAL A 40 3.42 0.95 12.66
N ILE A 41 2.60 1.97 12.44
CA ILE A 41 1.66 2.47 13.45
C ILE A 41 0.71 1.35 13.87
N PHE A 42 0.01 0.71 12.93
CA PHE A 42 -0.98 -0.32 13.24
C PHE A 42 -0.37 -1.60 13.82
N THR A 43 0.85 -1.97 13.42
CA THR A 43 1.55 -3.10 14.04
C THR A 43 1.87 -2.82 15.51
N LEU A 44 2.25 -1.58 15.85
CA LEU A 44 2.48 -1.17 17.25
C LEU A 44 1.19 -1.15 18.09
N PHE A 45 0.04 -0.91 17.46
CA PHE A 45 -1.28 -1.01 18.10
C PHE A 45 -1.80 -2.46 18.23
N GLY A 46 -1.00 -3.45 17.85
CA GLY A 46 -1.32 -4.87 18.04
C GLY A 46 -2.03 -5.53 16.86
N ASP A 47 -2.02 -4.90 15.67
CA ASP A 47 -2.51 -5.54 14.44
C ASP A 47 -1.36 -6.15 13.62
N PRO A 48 -1.12 -7.48 13.72
CA PRO A 48 -0.02 -8.13 13.01
C PRO A 48 -0.22 -8.15 11.49
N ILE A 49 -1.45 -7.98 10.99
CA ILE A 49 -1.73 -7.94 9.55
C ILE A 49 -1.09 -6.70 8.92
N SER A 50 -0.97 -5.62 9.69
CA SER A 50 -0.35 -4.36 9.26
C SER A 50 1.17 -4.44 9.07
N LEU A 51 1.80 -5.54 9.48
CA LEU A 51 3.20 -5.84 9.15
C LEU A 51 3.38 -6.10 7.65
N ALA A 52 2.37 -6.66 6.99
CA ALA A 52 2.39 -6.87 5.54
C ALA A 52 2.32 -5.55 4.75
N ASP A 53 1.72 -4.48 5.30
CA ASP A 53 1.72 -3.15 4.68
C ASP A 53 3.14 -2.58 4.53
N ILE A 54 3.99 -2.86 5.52
CA ILE A 54 5.41 -2.43 5.50
C ILE A 54 6.13 -3.10 4.33
N PHE A 55 5.95 -4.41 4.15
CA PHE A 55 6.54 -5.15 3.03
C PHE A 55 5.96 -4.69 1.68
N CYS A 56 4.66 -4.43 1.62
CA CYS A 56 4.02 -3.88 0.42
C CYS A 56 4.60 -2.51 0.06
N GLY A 57 4.78 -1.63 1.04
CA GLY A 57 5.36 -0.31 0.82
C GLY A 57 6.83 -0.40 0.36
N LEU A 58 7.64 -1.26 0.98
CA LEU A 58 9.00 -1.52 0.51
C LEU A 58 9.04 -2.03 -0.94
N TYR A 59 8.11 -2.91 -1.30
CA TYR A 59 7.98 -3.37 -2.68
C TYR A 59 7.58 -2.24 -3.63
N ILE A 60 6.62 -1.39 -3.26
CA ILE A 60 6.20 -0.25 -4.10
C ILE A 60 7.38 0.70 -4.35
N VAL A 61 8.23 0.94 -3.35
CA VAL A 61 9.50 1.69 -3.55
C VAL A 61 10.39 0.99 -4.58
N SER A 62 10.60 -0.32 -4.45
CA SER A 62 11.41 -1.07 -5.42
C SER A 62 10.80 -1.06 -6.83
N ALA A 63 9.47 -1.12 -6.95
CA ALA A 63 8.74 -1.05 -8.20
C ALA A 63 8.86 0.32 -8.86
N ALA A 64 8.93 1.41 -8.06
CA ALA A 64 9.18 2.75 -8.57
C ALA A 64 10.55 2.88 -9.24
N TYR A 65 11.55 2.11 -8.80
CA TYR A 65 12.88 2.02 -9.44
C TYR A 65 12.96 0.99 -10.57
N GLY A 66 11.83 0.48 -11.05
CA GLY A 66 11.77 -0.44 -12.19
C GLY A 66 11.97 -1.93 -11.85
N LEU A 67 12.04 -2.31 -10.56
CA LEU A 67 12.14 -3.71 -10.13
C LEU A 67 10.76 -4.40 -10.00
N ALA A 68 9.78 -3.95 -10.79
CA ALA A 68 8.42 -4.46 -10.74
C ALA A 68 8.33 -5.86 -11.35
N HIS A 69 8.01 -6.87 -10.53
CA HIS A 69 7.73 -8.23 -10.98
C HIS A 69 6.22 -8.49 -11.00
N TRP A 70 5.68 -8.83 -12.17
CA TRP A 70 4.24 -9.00 -12.38
C TRP A 70 3.56 -9.91 -11.33
N SER A 71 4.17 -11.05 -11.02
CA SER A 71 3.63 -12.01 -10.03
C SER A 71 3.54 -11.42 -8.63
N ILE A 72 4.55 -10.66 -8.19
CA ILE A 72 4.58 -10.05 -6.86
C ILE A 72 3.60 -8.87 -6.81
N THR A 73 3.56 -8.07 -7.86
CA THR A 73 2.61 -6.95 -8.00
C THR A 73 1.18 -7.43 -7.86
N LEU A 74 0.80 -8.55 -8.51
CA LEU A 74 -0.55 -9.13 -8.39
C LEU A 74 -0.91 -9.51 -6.95
N ILE A 75 0.01 -10.15 -6.23
CA ILE A 75 -0.21 -10.55 -4.83
C ILE A 75 -0.44 -9.31 -3.95
N ILE A 76 0.38 -8.28 -4.13
CA ILE A 76 0.30 -7.03 -3.38
C ILE A 76 -0.98 -6.26 -3.69
N ILE A 77 -1.39 -6.21 -4.97
CA ILE A 77 -2.67 -5.60 -5.37
C ILE A 77 -3.83 -6.30 -4.67
N VAL A 78 -3.88 -7.64 -4.72
CA VAL A 78 -4.97 -8.40 -4.09
C VAL A 78 -5.00 -8.15 -2.58
N PHE A 79 -3.83 -8.13 -1.93
CA PHE A 79 -3.73 -7.86 -0.50
C PHE A 79 -4.20 -6.45 -0.13
N ILE A 80 -3.67 -5.41 -0.77
CA ILE A 80 -4.05 -4.01 -0.49
C ILE A 80 -5.54 -3.80 -0.80
N LEU A 81 -6.05 -4.39 -1.87
CA LEU A 81 -7.47 -4.28 -2.24
C LEU A 81 -8.37 -4.92 -1.17
N GLN A 82 -8.04 -6.14 -0.74
CA GLN A 82 -8.79 -6.82 0.32
C GLN A 82 -8.81 -5.98 1.60
N LYS A 83 -7.65 -5.47 2.03
CA LYS A 83 -7.54 -4.65 3.25
C LYS A 83 -8.31 -3.33 3.13
N SER A 84 -8.23 -2.66 1.98
CA SER A 84 -8.95 -1.43 1.71
C SER A 84 -10.46 -1.63 1.83
N VAL A 85 -10.99 -2.71 1.22
CA VAL A 85 -12.42 -3.04 1.27
C VAL A 85 -12.86 -3.32 2.70
N VAL A 86 -12.08 -4.08 3.47
CA VAL A 86 -12.39 -4.36 4.89
C VAL A 86 -12.41 -3.06 5.71
N SER A 87 -11.43 -2.17 5.51
CA SER A 87 -11.33 -0.89 6.22
C SER A 87 -12.46 0.10 5.89
N ILE A 88 -13.05 -0.01 4.69
CA ILE A 88 -14.21 0.81 4.26
C ILE A 88 -15.52 0.27 4.84
N LEU A 89 -15.64 -1.05 4.95
CA LEU A 89 -16.83 -1.72 5.47
C LEU A 89 -16.93 -1.67 7.00
N SER A 90 -15.80 -1.60 7.71
CA SER A 90 -15.73 -1.34 9.17
C SER A 90 -16.06 0.10 9.54
#